data_AF-A0A1V8RNZ0-F1
#
_entry.id   AF-A0A1V8RNZ0-F1
#
_cell.length_a   1.000
_cell.length_b   1.000
_cell.length_c   1.000
_cell.angle_alpha   90.00
_cell.angle_beta   90.00
_cell.angle_gamma   90.00
#
_symmetry.space_group_name_H-M   'P 1'
#
loop_
_entity.id
_entity.type
_entity.pdbx_description
1 polymer ?
#
loop_
_entity_poly.entity_id
_entity_poly.type
_entity_poly.pdbx_seq_one_letter_code
_entity_poly.pdbx_strand_id
1 'polypeptide(L)' 'MLSALILITCSTVGFDCTTTVVADNIPFHTCPIAAQSEAAKYIHDHPKRKVVRMICADPRRIQFYLHRNEA' A
#
# COMPACT_ATOMS: atom_id res chain seq x y z
N MET A 1 10.89 -9.57 13.16
CA MET A 1 11.17 -8.71 11.99
C MET A 1 9.95 -7.82 11.76
N LEU A 2 10.16 -6.50 11.72
CA LEU A 2 9.09 -5.53 11.47
C LEU A 2 8.94 -5.29 9.96
N SER A 3 7.81 -4.71 9.57
CA SER A 3 7.42 -4.47 8.19
C SER A 3 6.56 -3.23 8.10
N ALA A 4 6.51 -2.66 6.91
CA ALA A 4 5.57 -1.63 6.53
C ALA A 4 4.67 -2.16 5.43
N LEU A 5 3.39 -1.81 5.54
CA LEU A 5 2.37 -2.11 4.58
C LEU A 5 2.20 -0.92 3.64
N ILE A 6 2.43 -1.18 2.37
CA ILE A 6 2.35 -0.21 1.30
C ILE A 6 1.23 -0.64 0.35
N LEU A 7 0.28 0.25 0.10
CA LEU A 7 -0.74 0.10 -0.92
C LEU A 7 -0.34 0.90 -2.16
N ILE A 8 -0.41 0.26 -3.32
CA ILE A 8 -0.37 0.96 -4.61
C ILE A 8 -1.79 0.96 -5.14
N THR A 9 -2.32 2.16 -5.37
CA THR A 9 -3.68 2.35 -5.84
C THR A 9 -3.68 3.19 -7.11
N CYS A 10 -4.54 2.88 -8.05
CA CYS A 10 -4.68 3.66 -9.28
C CYS A 10 -6.11 4.18 -9.42
N SER A 11 -6.26 5.33 -10.07
CA SER A 11 -7.55 5.85 -10.47
C SER A 11 -8.28 4.85 -11.36
N THR A 12 -9.61 4.74 -11.22
CA THR A 12 -10.43 3.91 -12.11
C THR A 12 -10.74 4.60 -13.45
N VAL A 13 -10.52 5.93 -13.53
CA VAL A 13 -10.86 6.77 -14.69
C VAL A 13 -9.61 7.25 -15.44
N GLY A 14 -8.41 6.81 -15.04
CA GLY A 14 -7.14 7.15 -15.68
C GLY A 14 -5.98 6.31 -15.16
N PHE A 15 -4.77 6.52 -15.69
CA PHE A 15 -3.56 5.78 -15.32
C PHE A 15 -2.74 6.44 -14.18
N ASP A 16 -3.40 7.25 -13.35
CA ASP A 16 -2.74 7.87 -12.20
C ASP A 16 -2.66 6.89 -11.03
N CYS A 17 -1.44 6.43 -10.72
CA CYS A 17 -1.15 5.48 -9.66
C CYS A 17 -0.39 6.17 -8.54
N THR A 18 -0.81 5.93 -7.31
CA THR A 18 -0.22 6.49 -6.10
C THR A 18 0.17 5.38 -5.13
N THR A 19 1.32 5.55 -4.50
CA THR A 19 1.81 4.68 -3.42
C THR A 19 1.48 5.32 -2.08
N THR A 20 0.95 4.54 -1.14
CA THR A 20 0.61 5.02 0.20
C THR A 20 1.08 4.02 1.25
N VAL A 21 1.78 4.49 2.26
CA VAL A 21 2.10 3.70 3.46
C VAL A 21 0.89 3.77 4.38
N VAL A 22 0.22 2.64 4.61
CA VAL A 22 -0.99 2.58 5.44
C VAL A 22 -0.71 2.06 6.85
N ALA A 23 0.39 1.32 7.03
CA ALA A 23 0.89 0.94 8.34
C ALA A 23 2.42 0.83 8.31
N ASP A 24 3.07 1.24 9.39
CA ASP A 24 4.51 1.12 9.58
C ASP A 24 4.80 0.39 10.90
N ASN A 25 5.94 -0.29 10.97
CA ASN A 25 6.40 -1.05 12.13
C ASN A 25 5.43 -2.15 12.61
N ILE A 26 4.78 -2.86 11.68
CA ILE A 26 3.94 -4.03 11.98
C ILE A 26 4.75 -5.34 11.89
N PRO A 27 4.42 -6.41 12.63
CA PRO A 27 5.10 -7.69 12.47
C PRO A 27 4.92 -8.26 11.07
N PHE A 28 5.97 -8.85 10.49
CA PHE A 28 5.93 -9.39 9.12
C PHE A 28 4.78 -10.38 8.89
N HIS A 29 4.49 -11.26 9.86
CA HIS A 29 3.39 -12.23 9.77
C HIS A 29 2.00 -11.57 9.87
N THR A 30 1.89 -10.41 10.51
CA THR A 30 0.65 -9.64 10.63
C THR A 30 0.40 -8.80 9.37
N CYS A 31 1.45 -8.47 8.62
CA CYS A 31 1.34 -7.59 7.47
C CYS A 31 0.36 -8.06 6.38
N PRO A 32 0.33 -9.34 5.95
CA PRO A 32 -0.66 -9.82 4.98
C PRO A 32 -2.10 -9.76 5.50
N ILE A 33 -2.30 -9.94 6.81
CA ILE A 33 -3.63 -9.90 7.44
C ILE A 33 -4.12 -8.45 7.49
N ALA A 34 -3.27 -7.53 7.96
CA ALA A 34 -3.54 -6.10 7.96
C ALA A 34 -3.78 -5.57 6.53
N ALA A 35 -3.04 -6.09 5.53
CA ALA A 35 -3.16 -5.69 4.14
C ALA A 35 -4.58 -5.83 3.60
N GLN A 36 -5.25 -6.95 3.87
CA GLN A 36 -6.60 -7.20 3.38
C GLN A 36 -7.61 -6.23 4.01
N SER A 37 -7.52 -6.03 5.33
CA SER A 37 -8.39 -5.10 6.05
C SER A 37 -8.19 -3.66 5.58
N GLU A 38 -6.94 -3.21 5.48
CA GLU A 38 -6.62 -1.84 5.04
C GLU A 38 -6.98 -1.61 3.56
N ALA A 39 -6.79 -2.61 2.69
CA ALA A 39 -7.22 -2.51 1.30
C ALA A 39 -8.74 -2.39 1.17
N ALA A 40 -9.50 -3.18 1.92
CA ALA A 40 -10.97 -3.10 1.93
C ALA A 40 -11.44 -1.72 2.41
N LYS A 41 -10.86 -1.22 3.51
CA LYS A 41 -11.13 0.12 4.03
C LYS A 41 -10.78 1.21 3.02
N TYR A 42 -9.61 1.13 2.39
CA TYR A 42 -9.20 2.11 1.39
C TYR A 42 -10.16 2.18 0.20
N ILE A 43 -10.59 1.04 -0.34
CA ILE A 43 -11.53 0.98 -1.47
C ILE A 43 -12.89 1.56 -1.07
N HIS A 44 -13.37 1.25 0.13
CA HIS A 44 -14.59 1.83 0.67
C HIS A 44 -14.51 3.36 0.75
N ASP A 45 -13.40 3.89 1.26
CA ASP A 45 -13.20 5.34 1.42
C ASP A 45 -12.87 6.05 0.09
N HIS A 46 -12.38 5.31 -0.92
CA HIS A 46 -11.97 5.83 -2.23
C HIS A 46 -12.58 5.02 -3.38
N PRO A 47 -13.90 5.14 -3.64
CA PRO A 47 -14.60 4.32 -4.65
C PRO A 47 -14.12 4.56 -6.10
N LYS A 48 -13.41 5.66 -6.36
CA LYS A 48 -12.79 5.97 -7.66
C LYS A 48 -11.35 5.46 -7.79
N ARG A 49 -10.86 4.68 -6.82
CA ARG A 49 -9.52 4.09 -6.84
C ARG A 49 -9.60 2.59 -6.68
N LYS A 50 -8.65 1.90 -7.30
CA LYS A 50 -8.47 0.46 -7.21
C LYS A 50 -7.12 0.15 -6.59
N VAL A 51 -7.09 -0.75 -5.62
CA VAL A 51 -5.84 -1.33 -5.13
C VAL A 51 -5.28 -2.26 -6.20
N VAL A 52 -4.12 -1.92 -6.77
CA VAL A 52 -3.46 -2.75 -7.80
C VAL A 52 -2.41 -3.67 -7.19
N ARG A 53 -1.78 -3.25 -6.09
CA ARG A 53 -0.75 -4.04 -5.42
C ARG A 53 -0.65 -3.69 -3.94
N MET A 54 -0.30 -4.68 -3.15
CA MET A 54 0.03 -4.56 -1.73
C MET A 54 1.44 -5.07 -1.52
N ILE A 55 2.24 -4.36 -0.73
CA ILE A 55 3.64 -4.72 -0.47
C ILE A 55 3.89 -4.68 1.03
N CYS A 56 4.33 -5.81 1.57
CA CYS A 56 4.91 -5.90 2.90
C CYS A 56 6.43 -5.79 2.76
N ALA A 57 6.97 -4.62 3.08
CA ALA A 57 8.40 -4.32 2.94
C ALA A 57 9.06 -4.17 4.31
N ASP A 58 10.38 -4.37 4.37
CA ASP A 58 11.16 -3.89 5.51
C ASP A 58 11.03 -2.35 5.60
N PRO A 59 10.80 -1.76 6.79
CA PRO A 59 10.63 -0.31 6.94
C PRO A 59 11.79 0.50 6.37
N ARG A 60 13.01 -0.04 6.42
CA ARG A 60 14.23 0.60 5.87
C ARG A 60 14.20 0.71 4.34
N ARG A 61 13.32 -0.03 3.67
CA ARG A 61 13.19 -0.06 2.20
C ARG A 61 11.94 0.67 1.69
N ILE A 62 11.13 1.29 2.56
CA ILE A 62 9.90 2.00 2.14
C ILE A 62 10.19 3.07 1.09
N GLN A 63 11.25 3.88 1.29
CA GLN A 63 11.61 4.97 0.39
C GLN A 63 11.84 4.51 -1.06
N PHE A 64 12.40 3.31 -1.25
CA PHE A 64 12.57 2.72 -2.57
C PHE A 64 11.23 2.48 -3.29
N TYR A 65 10.19 2.10 -2.56
CA TYR A 65 8.85 1.86 -3.12
C TYR A 65 8.08 3.15 -3.37
N LEU A 66 8.32 4.20 -2.57
CA LEU A 66 7.71 5.51 -2.77
C LEU A 66 8.19 6.16 -4.07
N HIS A 67 9.50 6.19 -4.31
CA HIS A 67 10.06 6.85 -5.50
C HIS A 67 9.87 6.08 -6.81
N ARG A 68 9.50 4.79 -6.76
CA ARG A 68 9.35 3.96 -7.97
C ARG A 68 8.11 4.28 -8.81
N ASN A 69 7.15 5.03 -8.26
CA ASN A 69 5.92 5.46 -8.92
C ASN A 69 5.83 6.99 -9.09
N GLU A 70 6.88 7.74 -8.72
CA GLU A 70 6.96 9.21 -8.93
C GLU A 70 7.55 9.58 -10.31
N ALA A 71 7.62 8.63 -11.25
CA ALA A 71 8.22 8.79 -12.58
C ALA A 71 7.17 8.92 -13.69
#